data_AF-A0A8S3DWJ0-F1
#
_entry.id   AF-A0A8S3DWJ0-F1
#
_cell.length_a   1.000
_cell.length_b   1.000
_cell.length_c   1.000
_cell.angle_alpha   90.00
_cell.angle_beta   90.00
_cell.angle_gamma   90.00
#
_symmetry.space_group_name_H-M   'P 1'
#
loop_
_entity.id
_entity.type
_entity.pdbx_description
1 polymer ?
#
loop_
_entity_poly.entity_id
_entity_poly.type
_entity_poly.pdbx_seq_one_letter_code
_entity_poly.pdbx_strand_id
1 'polypeptide(L)' 'VLSTKSNKQTILNSLKQVVLAGSANDKQREIIVREIESSEARHFVLLFRDHRLQLRA' A
#
# COMPACT_ATOMS: atom_id res chain seq x y z
N VAL A 1 12.76 -22.64 7.54
CA VAL A 1 11.47 -22.54 6.81
C VAL A 1 11.24 -21.07 6.49
N LEU A 2 11.14 -20.69 5.22
CA LEU A 2 10.76 -19.32 4.86
C LEU A 2 9.29 -19.11 5.21
N SER A 3 8.98 -18.02 5.91
CA SER A 3 7.60 -17.69 6.30
C SER A 3 6.71 -17.55 5.07
N THR A 4 5.55 -18.20 5.09
CA THR A 4 4.52 -18.09 4.04
C THR A 4 3.54 -16.93 4.28
N LYS A 5 3.74 -16.15 5.33
CA LYS A 5 2.83 -15.03 5.63
C LYS A 5 3.05 -13.90 4.62
N SER A 6 1.97 -13.45 3.99
CA SER A 6 1.94 -12.25 3.13
C SER A 6 1.24 -11.10 3.86
N ASN A 7 1.67 -9.86 3.61
CA ASN A 7 0.97 -8.66 4.07
C ASN A 7 0.27 -7.90 2.93
N LYS A 8 0.25 -8.45 1.70
CA LYS A 8 -0.31 -7.81 0.50
C LYS A 8 -1.73 -7.28 0.73
N GLN A 9 -2.64 -8.09 1.28
CA GLN A 9 -4.01 -7.66 1.53
C GLN A 9 -4.12 -6.58 2.62
N THR A 10 -3.29 -6.68 3.68
CA THR A 10 -3.25 -5.66 4.73
C THR A 10 -2.82 -4.30 4.15
N ILE A 11 -1.84 -4.30 3.25
CA ILE A 11 -1.35 -3.09 2.60
C ILE A 11 -2.42 -2.51 1.67
N LEU A 12 -3.05 -3.32 0.81
CA LEU A 12 -4.14 -2.87 -0.06
C LEU A 12 -5.31 -2.26 0.73
N ASN A 13 -5.71 -2.89 1.84
CA ASN A 13 -6.77 -2.36 2.69
C ASN A 13 -6.36 -1.03 3.33
N SER A 14 -5.11 -0.91 3.80
CA SER A 14 -4.61 0.33 4.40
C SER A 14 -4.59 1.50 3.41
N LEU A 15 -4.21 1.25 2.15
CA LEU A 15 -4.24 2.25 1.08
C LEU A 15 -5.66 2.76 0.85
N LYS A 16 -6.66 1.88 0.82
CA LYS A 16 -8.06 2.24 0.58
C LYS A 16 -8.71 2.97 1.75
N GLN A 17 -8.46 2.52 2.98
CA GLN A 17 -9.23 2.98 4.14
C GLN A 17 -8.61 4.17 4.86
N VAL A 18 -7.28 4.30 4.84
CA VAL A 18 -6.59 5.30 5.68
C VAL A 18 -5.52 6.09 4.92
N VAL A 19 -4.59 5.43 4.21
CA VAL A 19 -3.40 6.10 3.67
C VAL A 19 -3.72 6.97 2.45
N LEU A 20 -4.58 6.49 1.54
CA LEU A 20 -5.00 7.19 0.33
C LEU A 20 -6.53 7.25 0.25
N ALA A 21 -7.19 7.51 1.39
CA ALA A 21 -8.64 7.66 1.45
C ALA A 21 -9.11 8.95 0.73
N GLY A 22 -10.37 8.95 0.29
CA GLY A 22 -11.00 10.10 -0.38
C GLY A 22 -10.70 10.20 -1.88
N SER A 23 -11.58 10.91 -2.58
CA SER A 23 -11.58 10.99 -4.06
C SER A 23 -10.36 11.71 -4.65
N ALA A 24 -9.78 12.65 -3.90
CA ALA A 24 -8.57 13.35 -4.32
C ALA A 24 -7.38 12.39 -4.58
N ASN A 25 -7.40 11.21 -3.95
CA ASN A 25 -6.33 10.22 -4.04
C ASN A 25 -6.63 9.06 -5.01
N ASP A 26 -7.79 9.04 -5.68
CA ASP A 26 -8.25 7.88 -6.46
C ASP A 26 -7.25 7.48 -7.56
N LYS A 27 -6.79 8.47 -8.34
CA LYS A 27 -5.83 8.24 -9.43
C LYS A 27 -4.51 7.65 -8.93
N GLN A 28 -3.96 8.21 -7.84
CA GLN A 28 -2.71 7.72 -7.26
C GLN A 28 -2.89 6.31 -6.68
N ARG A 29 -4.02 6.07 -5.99
CA ARG A 29 -4.34 4.78 -5.40
C ARG A 29 -4.50 3.68 -6.45
N GLU A 30 -5.15 3.94 -7.58
CA GLU A 30 -5.28 2.97 -8.67
C GLU A 30 -3.93 2.55 -9.25
N ILE A 31 -3.00 3.49 -9.43
CA ILE A 31 -1.66 3.19 -9.94
C ILE A 31 -0.91 2.26 -8.96
N ILE A 32 -0.86 2.63 -7.69
CA ILE A 32 -0.15 1.87 -6.66
C ILE A 32 -0.78 0.48 -6.45
N VAL A 33 -2.11 0.39 -6.45
CA VAL A 33 -2.82 -0.90 -6.33
C VAL A 33 -2.46 -1.82 -7.49
N ARG A 34 -2.43 -1.32 -8.74
CA ARG A 34 -2.04 -2.12 -9.91
C ARG A 34 -0.59 -2.61 -9.84
N GLU A 35 0.33 -1.77 -9.34
CA GLU A 35 1.73 -2.16 -9.14
C GLU A 35 1.86 -3.24 -8.06
N ILE A 36 1.15 -3.12 -6.94
CA ILE A 36 1.14 -4.13 -5.88
C ILE A 36 0.52 -5.44 -6.38
N GLU A 37 -0.60 -5.36 -7.12
CA GLU A 37 -1.29 -6.53 -7.65
C GLU A 37 -0.43 -7.30 -8.65
N SER A 38 0.29 -6.60 -9.53
CA SER A 38 1.22 -7.21 -10.51
C SER A 38 2.54 -7.70 -9.91
N SER A 39 2.85 -7.34 -8.66
CA SER A 39 4.06 -7.79 -7.96
C SER A 39 3.92 -9.19 -7.35
N GLU A 40 4.93 -10.01 -7.56
CA GLU A 40 5.14 -11.32 -6.91
C GLU A 40 5.63 -11.21 -5.44
N ALA A 41 5.89 -9.99 -4.97
CA ALA A 41 6.33 -9.76 -3.59
C ALA A 41 5.22 -10.10 -2.58
N ARG A 42 5.63 -10.66 -1.43
CA ARG A 42 4.73 -11.02 -0.32
C ARG A 42 4.74 -10.01 0.81
N HIS A 43 5.79 -9.19 0.86
CA HIS A 43 6.02 -8.24 1.94
C HIS A 43 6.26 -6.85 1.35
N PHE A 44 5.37 -5.92 1.66
CA PHE A 44 5.46 -4.51 1.26
C PHE A 44 5.65 -3.63 2.49
N VAL A 45 6.32 -2.49 2.30
CA VAL A 45 6.57 -1.47 3.31
C VAL A 45 6.12 -0.14 2.73
N LEU A 46 5.44 0.67 3.53
CA LEU A 46 5.05 2.04 3.15
C LEU A 46 6.08 3.01 3.71
N LEU A 47 6.63 3.87 2.86
CA LEU A 47 7.49 4.96 3.28
C LEU A 47 6.65 6.20 3.51
N PHE A 48 6.62 6.67 4.76
CA PHE A 48 5.99 7.93 5.13
C PHE A 48 7.02 9.05 5.27
N ARG A 49 6.60 10.28 5.01
CA ARG A 49 7.44 11.47 5.17
C ARG A 49 7.87 11.69 6.62
N ASP A 50 6.93 11.53 7.55
CA ASP A 50 7.07 11.82 8.98
C ASP A 50 5.94 11.11 9.77
N HIS A 51 5.85 11.37 11.08
CA HIS A 51 4.86 10.79 11.99
C HIS A 51 3.39 11.15 11.65
N ARG A 52 3.14 12.05 10.71
CA ARG A 52 1.80 12.39 10.20
C ARG A 52 1.34 11.45 9.08
N LEU A 53 2.14 10.43 8.74
CA LEU A 53 1.76 9.34 7.83
C LEU A 53 1.43 9.79 6.40
N GLN A 54 2.13 10.81 5.90
CA GLN A 54 2.00 11.24 4.51
C GLN A 54 2.81 10.30 3.60
N LEU A 55 2.13 9.54 2.74
CA LEU A 55 2.76 8.53 1.86
C LEU A 55 3.76 9.17 0.89
N ARG A 56 4.90 8.50 0.69
CA ARG A 56 5.97 8.91 -0.25
C ARG A 56 6.30 7.84 -1.28
N ALA A 57 6.43 6.58 -0.86
CA ALA A 57 6.76 5.44 -1.71
C ALA A 57 6.16 4.16 -1.12
#